data_AF-A0A7C6NDG0-F1
#
_entry.id   AF-A0A7C6NDG0-F1
#
_cell.length_a   1.000
_cell.length_b   1.000
_cell.length_c   1.000
_cell.angle_alpha   90.00
_cell.angle_beta   90.00
_cell.angle_gamma   90.00
#
_symmetry.space_group_name_H-M   'P 1'
#
loop_
_entity.id
_entity.type
_entity.pdbx_description
1 polymer ?
#
loop_
_entity_poly.entity_id
_entity_poly.type
_entity_poly.pdbx_seq_one_letter_code
_entity_poly.pdbx_strand_id
1 'polypeptide(L)'
;MQGRLFIQFIALILLTELKQMIKENQSELSKYGSNHHQILKRVASYSRVKFKGKYKDIFSTPTKAQETIFAAFDINISQNQ
;
A
#
# COMPACT_ATOMS: atom_id res chain seq x y z
N MET A 1 19.58 11.65 20.37
CA MET A 1 20.07 10.65 19.38
C MET A 1 19.34 9.32 19.45
N GLN A 2 18.99 8.81 20.64
CA GLN A 2 18.28 7.53 20.81
C GLN A 2 16.92 7.46 20.08
N GLY A 3 16.10 8.51 20.13
CA GLY A 3 14.81 8.54 19.42
C GLY A 3 14.92 8.42 17.91
N ARG A 4 15.94 9.05 17.29
CA ARG A 4 16.20 8.92 15.84
C ARG A 4 16.57 7.48 15.48
N LEU A 5 17.44 6.86 16.28
CA LEU A 5 17.87 5.48 16.08
C LEU A 5 16.69 4.50 16.18
N PHE A 6 15.80 4.71 17.15
CA PHE A 6 14.60 3.91 17.34
C PHE A 6 13.64 4.01 16.14
N ILE A 7 13.39 5.23 15.64
CA ILE A 7 12.55 5.44 14.46
C ILE A 7 13.17 4.77 13.23
N GLN A 8 14.49 4.89 13.05
CA GLN A 8 15.20 4.24 11.95
C GLN A 8 15.13 2.71 12.04
N PHE A 9 15.23 2.16 13.25
CA PHE A 9 15.10 0.72 13.49
C PHE A 9 13.70 0.22 13.12
N ILE A 10 12.64 0.89 13.57
CA ILE A 10 11.26 0.55 13.19
C ILE A 10 11.08 0.65 11.67
N ALA A 11 11.56 1.74 11.05
CA ALA A 11 11.49 1.90 9.60
C ALA A 11 12.19 0.75 8.87
N LEU A 12 13.32 0.26 9.39
CA LEU A 12 14.06 -0.86 8.81
C LEU A 12 13.29 -2.18 8.91
N ILE A 13 12.61 -2.43 10.03
CA ILE A 13 11.75 -3.61 10.22
C ILE A 13 10.62 -3.59 9.19
N LEU A 14 9.87 -2.49 9.13
CA LEU A 14 8.77 -2.33 8.19
C LEU A 14 9.23 -2.50 6.73
N LEU A 15 10.38 -1.92 6.38
CA LEU A 15 10.92 -1.99 5.04
C LEU A 15 11.43 -3.39 4.67
N THR A 16 11.96 -4.13 5.64
CA THR A 16 12.39 -5.52 5.46
C THR A 16 11.18 -6.42 5.19
N GLU A 17 10.14 -6.31 6.01
CA GLU A 17 8.90 -7.08 5.83
C GLU A 17 8.25 -6.80 4.47
N LEU A 18 8.17 -5.51 4.10
CA LEU A 18 7.58 -5.09 2.84
C LEU A 18 8.36 -5.64 1.64
N LYS A 19 9.69 -5.65 1.71
CA LYS A 19 10.54 -6.29 0.68
C LYS A 19 10.31 -7.80 0.59
N GLN A 20 10.13 -8.46 1.74
CA GLN A 20 9.87 -9.89 1.79
C GLN A 20 8.52 -10.23 1.14
N MET A 21 7.45 -9.53 1.49
CA MET A 21 6.13 -9.74 0.87
C MET A 21 6.13 -9.49 -0.64
N ILE A 22 6.88 -8.48 -1.13
CA ILE A 22 7.03 -8.25 -2.58
C ILE A 22 7.77 -9.41 -3.25
N LYS A 23 8.79 -9.97 -2.59
CA LYS A 23 9.56 -11.09 -3.12
C LYS A 23 8.70 -12.36 -3.19
N GLU A 24 7.86 -12.60 -2.19
CA GLU A 24 6.93 -13.73 -2.15
C GLU A 24 5.88 -13.61 -3.27
N ASN A 25 5.41 -12.40 -3.55
CA ASN A 25 4.40 -12.11 -4.58
C ASN A 25 5.00 -11.61 -5.91
N GLN A 26 6.28 -11.90 -6.16
CA GLN A 26 7.02 -11.33 -7.30
C GLN A 26 6.43 -11.74 -8.66
N SER A 27 5.86 -12.94 -8.76
CA SER A 27 5.20 -13.44 -9.98
C SER A 27 4.06 -12.51 -10.42
N GLU A 28 3.25 -12.03 -9.48
CA GLU A 28 2.10 -11.16 -9.75
C GLU A 28 2.50 -9.69 -9.81
N LEU A 29 3.40 -9.26 -8.92
CA LEU A 29 3.78 -7.85 -8.76
C LEU A 29 4.83 -7.37 -9.77
N SER A 30 5.58 -8.26 -10.42
CA SER A 30 6.63 -7.91 -11.39
C SER A 30 6.15 -7.00 -12.53
N LYS A 31 4.88 -7.12 -12.94
CA LYS A 31 4.25 -6.27 -13.96
C LYS A 31 3.99 -4.84 -13.47
N TYR A 32 3.96 -4.63 -12.16
CA TYR A 32 3.58 -3.37 -11.54
C TYR A 32 4.77 -2.59 -10.96
N GLY A 33 5.92 -3.25 -10.75
CA GLY A 33 7.19 -2.60 -10.47
C GLY A 33 8.23 -3.58 -9.94
N SER A 34 9.51 -3.30 -10.18
CA SER A 34 10.62 -4.14 -9.72
C SER A 34 11.11 -3.79 -8.31
N ASN A 35 10.58 -2.71 -7.71
CA ASN A 35 11.02 -2.20 -6.42
C ASN A 35 9.85 -1.70 -5.57
N HIS A 36 9.99 -1.80 -4.24
CA HIS A 36 8.98 -1.37 -3.25
C HIS A 36 8.49 0.07 -3.48
N HIS A 37 9.38 0.99 -3.84
CA HIS A 37 9.02 2.37 -4.11
C HIS A 37 8.04 2.52 -5.28
N GLN A 38 8.22 1.72 -6.35
CA GLN A 38 7.34 1.78 -7.53
C GLN A 38 5.96 1.22 -7.22
N ILE A 39 5.92 0.10 -6.48
CA ILE A 39 4.67 -0.52 -6.05
C ILE A 39 3.90 0.45 -5.15
N LEU A 40 4.54 0.97 -4.09
CA LEU A 40 3.93 1.94 -3.18
C LEU A 40 3.44 3.20 -3.88
N LYS A 41 4.19 3.72 -4.85
CA LYS A 41 3.78 4.90 -5.62
C LYS A 41 2.50 4.66 -6.44
N ARG A 42 2.27 3.44 -6.93
CA ARG A 42 1.02 3.09 -7.64
C ARG A 42 -0.17 3.02 -6.71
N VAL A 43 0.02 2.56 -5.49
CA VAL A 43 -1.04 2.49 -4.49
C VAL A 43 -1.31 3.86 -3.84
N ALA A 44 -0.33 4.77 -3.85
CA ALA A 44 -0.44 6.08 -3.22
C ALA A 44 -1.60 6.96 -3.75
N SER A 45 -2.09 6.73 -4.97
CA SER A 45 -3.25 7.44 -5.50
C SER A 45 -4.60 6.89 -5.00
N TYR A 46 -4.61 5.68 -4.40
CA TYR A 46 -5.75 5.19 -3.65
C TYR A 46 -5.88 6.02 -2.38
N SER A 47 -6.95 6.81 -2.28
CA SER A 47 -7.12 7.77 -1.19
C SER A 47 -8.57 7.83 -0.73
N ARG A 48 -8.75 8.10 0.56
CA ARG A 48 -10.08 8.37 1.13
C ARG A 48 -10.41 9.84 0.90
N VAL A 49 -11.46 10.09 0.12
CA VAL A 49 -12.01 11.43 -0.07
C VAL A 49 -12.94 11.71 1.12
N LYS A 50 -12.46 12.56 2.03
CA LYS A 50 -13.26 13.02 3.17
C LYS A 50 -14.21 14.11 2.73
N PHE A 51 -15.50 13.87 2.83
CA PHE A 51 -16.52 14.89 2.57
C PHE A 51 -16.85 15.61 3.87
N LYS A 52 -16.68 16.94 3.90
CA LYS A 52 -17.25 17.76 4.97
C LYS A 52 -18.73 18.00 4.65
N GLY A 53 -19.63 17.22 5.26
CA GLY A 53 -21.07 17.39 5.08
C GLY A 53 -21.90 16.14 5.39
N LYS A 54 -23.02 15.98 4.67
CA LYS A 54 -24.00 14.89 4.85
C LYS A 54 -23.53 13.54 4.25
N TYR A 55 -22.51 13.55 3.41
CA TYR A 55 -22.03 12.36 2.70
C TYR A 55 -20.98 11.62 3.53
N LYS A 56 -21.04 10.29 3.50
CA LYS A 56 -20.00 9.43 4.07
C LYS A 56 -18.69 9.61 3.29
N ASP A 57 -17.56 9.40 3.97
CA ASP A 57 -16.25 9.32 3.32
C ASP A 57 -16.29 8.26 2.21
N ILE A 58 -15.84 8.61 1.01
CA ILE A 58 -15.80 7.70 -0.14
C ILE A 58 -14.34 7.42 -0.48
N PHE A 59 -13.99 6.16 -0.66
CA PHE A 59 -12.68 5.79 -1.22
C PHE A 59 -12.66 6.00 -2.74
N SER A 60 -11.52 6.45 -3.28
CA SER A 60 -11.33 6.48 -4.74
C SER A 60 -11.47 5.07 -5.31
N THR A 61 -12.04 4.97 -6.51
CA THR A 61 -12.22 3.67 -7.18
C THR A 61 -10.84 3.05 -7.42
N PRO A 62 -10.56 1.84 -6.91
CA PRO A 62 -9.28 1.20 -7.13
C PRO A 62 -9.13 0.84 -8.61
N THR A 63 -7.94 1.07 -9.15
CA THR A 63 -7.60 0.59 -10.50
C THR A 63 -7.33 -0.92 -10.45
N LYS A 64 -7.47 -1.62 -11.58
CA LYS A 64 -7.11 -3.06 -11.66
C LYS A 64 -5.70 -3.35 -11.14
N ALA A 65 -4.75 -2.44 -11.39
CA ALA A 65 -3.40 -2.55 -10.86
C ALA A 65 -3.35 -2.49 -9.34
N GLN A 66 -4.12 -1.58 -8.73
CA GLN A 66 -4.22 -1.46 -7.28
C GLN A 66 -4.94 -2.66 -6.68
N GLU A 67 -6.02 -3.14 -7.29
CA GLU A 67 -6.73 -4.34 -6.84
C GLU A 67 -5.81 -5.56 -6.80
N THR A 68 -5.02 -5.78 -7.85
CA THR A 68 -4.02 -6.87 -7.89
C THR A 68 -2.95 -6.69 -6.83
N ILE A 69 -2.44 -5.47 -6.64
CA ILE A 69 -1.44 -5.19 -5.60
C ILE A 69 -2.02 -5.43 -4.20
N PHE A 70 -3.23 -4.96 -3.92
CA PHE A 70 -3.89 -5.14 -2.63
C PHE A 70 -4.24 -6.60 -2.37
N ALA A 71 -4.71 -7.34 -3.38
CA ALA A 71 -4.96 -8.78 -3.27
C ALA A 71 -3.67 -9.55 -2.95
N ALA A 72 -2.55 -9.22 -3.60
CA ALA A 72 -1.25 -9.83 -3.32
C ALA A 72 -0.73 -9.56 -1.89
N PHE A 73 -1.24 -8.51 -1.23
CA PHE A 73 -0.93 -8.19 0.17
C PHE A 73 -2.03 -8.63 1.15
N ASP A 74 -3.02 -9.42 0.71
CA ASP A 74 -4.21 -9.82 1.49
C ASP A 74 -4.98 -8.63 2.10
N ILE A 75 -4.94 -7.48 1.43
CA ILE A 75 -5.64 -6.27 1.85
C ILE A 75 -7.06 -6.27 1.27
N ASN A 76 -8.04 -6.50 2.13
CA ASN A 76 -9.45 -6.38 1.76
C ASN A 76 -9.85 -4.91 1.57
N ILE A 77 -9.92 -4.49 0.31
CA ILE A 77 -10.52 -3.20 -0.05
C ILE A 77 -12.03 -3.39 0.01
N SER A 78 -12.68 -2.95 1.09
CA SER A 78 -14.14 -2.88 1.15
C SER A 78 -14.60 -1.85 0.11
N GLN A 79 -14.99 -2.33 -1.08
CA GLN A 79 -15.69 -1.50 -2.05
C GLN A 79 -16.99 -1.07 -1.38
N ASN A 80 -17.17 0.24 -1.22
CA ASN A 80 -18.25 0.83 -0.45
C ASN A 80 -19.59 0.10 -0.70
N GLN A 81 -20.11 -0.57 0.34
CA GLN A 81 -21.53 -0.87 0.47
C GLN A 81 -22.30 0.42 0.75
#